data_AF-A0A7C5L955-F1
#
_entry.id   AF-A0A7C5L955-F1
#
_cell.length_a   1.000
_cell.length_b   1.000
_cell.length_c   1.000
_cell.angle_alpha   90.00
_cell.angle_beta   90.00
_cell.angle_gamma   90.00
#
_symmetry.space_group_name_H-M   'P 1'
#
loop_
_entity.id
_entity.type
_entity.pdbx_description
1 polymer ?
#
loop_
_entity_poly.entity_id
_entity_poly.type
_entity_poly.pdbx_seq_one_letter_code
_entity_poly.pdbx_strand_id
1 'polypeptide(L)'
;MSGPSSPVNGKGGGNGRLLLLGVLLVVLVLVVQEERLQRPMSVPFTTSGRVELCLFCHGDVRLEGAHEARVVGCSSCHLGDPLAFRKETAHAGVVKNPGDLRVVEQTCGTPGCHSADIHKVKNSLMATNRGILATLLYYWGEAPDQNGDFSVEQLLATGETSLARDYFRKLCGTCHLWKQKGDLPGFFGEKGGGCVACHEVKPP
;
A
#
# COMPACT_ATOMS: atom_id res chain seq x y z
N MET A 1 -15.46 89.38 0.38
CA MET A 1 -14.69 88.58 -0.61
C MET A 1 -13.92 87.54 0.20
N SER A 2 -14.47 86.34 0.36
CA SER A 2 -14.02 85.10 -0.34
C SER A 2 -12.57 84.76 0.02
N GLY A 3 -12.24 83.67 0.72
CA GLY A 3 -13.01 82.49 1.08
C GLY A 3 -12.22 81.57 2.04
N PRO A 4 -12.71 80.35 2.29
CA PRO A 4 -12.08 79.40 3.20
C PRO A 4 -11.15 78.45 2.45
N SER A 5 -9.94 78.24 2.96
CA SER A 5 -9.08 77.11 2.57
C SER A 5 -9.22 76.00 3.61
N SER A 6 -9.99 74.97 3.25
CA SER A 6 -10.08 73.71 3.98
C SER A 6 -8.77 72.91 3.90
N PRO A 7 -8.43 72.11 4.93
CA PRO A 7 -7.32 71.17 4.85
C PRO A 7 -7.74 69.92 4.07
N VAL A 8 -6.96 69.55 3.05
CA VAL A 8 -7.09 68.26 2.37
C VAL A 8 -6.63 67.15 3.32
N ASN A 9 -7.59 66.37 3.80
CA ASN A 9 -7.39 65.24 4.68
C ASN A 9 -6.84 64.05 3.87
N GLY A 10 -5.54 63.82 3.94
CA GLY A 10 -4.90 62.62 3.41
C GLY A 10 -5.23 61.41 4.27
N LYS A 11 -6.00 60.45 3.75
CA LYS A 11 -6.11 59.07 4.26
C LYS A 11 -6.83 58.20 3.22
N GLY A 12 -6.08 57.70 2.24
CA GLY A 12 -6.60 56.74 1.24
C GLY A 12 -5.63 55.62 0.82
N GLY A 13 -4.38 55.62 1.32
CA GLY A 13 -3.31 54.75 0.80
C GLY A 13 -3.09 53.41 1.54
N GLY A 14 -3.69 53.21 2.72
CA GLY A 14 -3.42 52.03 3.56
C GLY A 14 -4.08 50.74 3.06
N ASN A 15 -5.36 50.83 2.68
CA ASN A 15 -6.16 49.66 2.28
C ASN A 15 -5.72 49.10 0.92
N GLY A 16 -5.33 49.98 -0.02
CA GLY A 16 -4.82 49.56 -1.33
C GLY A 16 -3.49 48.82 -1.24
N ARG A 17 -2.59 49.24 -0.35
CA ARG A 17 -1.30 48.56 -0.13
C ARG A 17 -1.46 47.19 0.56
N LEU A 18 -2.35 47.08 1.55
CA LEU A 18 -2.66 45.79 2.18
C LEU A 18 -3.29 44.81 1.18
N LEU A 19 -4.22 45.28 0.34
CA LEU A 19 -4.82 44.46 -0.72
C LEU A 19 -3.77 43.99 -1.73
N LEU A 20 -2.86 44.87 -2.16
CA LEU A 20 -1.79 44.52 -3.09
C LEU A 20 -0.83 43.48 -2.50
N LEU A 21 -0.42 43.65 -1.23
CA LEU A 21 0.41 42.69 -0.52
C LEU A 21 -0.28 41.33 -0.34
N GLY A 22 -1.59 41.34 -0.06
CA GLY A 22 -2.40 40.11 0.04
C GLY A 22 -2.47 39.37 -1.29
N VAL A 23 -2.72 40.07 -2.41
CA VAL A 23 -2.73 39.47 -3.75
C VAL A 23 -1.36 38.92 -4.11
N LEU A 24 -0.28 39.66 -3.87
CA LEU A 24 1.09 39.21 -4.13
C LEU A 24 1.45 37.96 -3.31
N LEU A 25 1.00 37.89 -2.05
CA LEU A 25 1.17 36.70 -1.22
C LEU A 25 0.42 35.49 -1.79
N VAL A 26 -0.83 35.68 -2.24
CA VAL A 26 -1.61 34.60 -2.88
C VAL A 26 -0.93 34.12 -4.16
N VAL A 27 -0.48 35.04 -5.02
CA VAL A 27 0.25 34.71 -6.24
C VAL A 27 1.54 33.95 -5.91
N LEU A 28 2.31 34.39 -4.92
CA LEU A 28 3.51 33.70 -4.46
C LEU A 28 3.20 32.26 -4.00
N VAL A 29 2.12 32.08 -3.21
CA VAL A 29 1.68 30.75 -2.76
C VAL A 29 1.30 29.87 -3.95
N LEU A 30 0.57 30.40 -4.93
CA LEU A 30 0.18 29.65 -6.13
C LEU A 30 1.39 29.27 -6.99
N VAL A 31 2.36 30.17 -7.18
CA VAL A 31 3.61 29.88 -7.90
C VAL A 31 4.41 28.81 -7.18
N VAL A 32 4.56 28.91 -5.86
CA VAL A 32 5.25 27.89 -5.05
C VAL A 32 4.52 26.55 -5.10
N GLN A 33 3.18 26.55 -5.15
CA GLN A 33 2.41 25.32 -5.32
C GLN A 33 2.60 24.70 -6.71
N GLU A 34 2.56 25.50 -7.77
CA GLU A 34 2.76 25.02 -9.13
C GLU A 34 4.18 24.47 -9.35
N GLU A 35 5.20 25.15 -8.84
CA GLU A 35 6.60 24.67 -8.86
C GLU A 35 6.80 23.36 -8.09
N ARG A 36 5.98 23.10 -7.06
CA ARG A 36 5.99 21.84 -6.31
C ARG A 36 5.24 20.71 -7.01
N LEU A 37 4.36 21.03 -7.97
CA LEU A 37 3.59 20.04 -8.72
C LEU A 37 4.42 19.52 -9.90
N GLN A 38 5.11 18.40 -9.68
CA GLN A 38 5.81 17.69 -10.75
C GLN A 38 4.81 16.94 -11.64
N ARG A 39 4.47 17.54 -12.79
CA ARG A 39 3.58 16.93 -13.78
C ARG A 39 4.38 16.04 -14.73
N PRO A 40 3.84 14.87 -15.12
CA PRO A 40 4.48 14.04 -16.13
C PRO A 40 4.48 14.75 -17.49
N MET A 41 5.66 14.88 -18.11
CA MET A 41 5.80 15.44 -19.48
C MET A 41 5.22 14.49 -20.53
N SER A 42 5.12 13.20 -20.22
CA SER A 42 4.49 12.18 -21.06
C SER A 42 3.74 11.18 -20.19
N VAL A 43 2.65 10.63 -20.72
CA VAL A 43 1.88 9.58 -20.05
C VAL A 43 2.57 8.23 -20.31
N PRO A 44 3.15 7.55 -19.30
CA PRO A 44 3.64 6.19 -19.47
C PRO A 44 2.52 5.18 -19.76
N PHE A 45 2.84 4.20 -20.59
CA PHE A 45 1.97 3.08 -20.94
C PHE A 45 2.67 1.74 -20.73
N THR A 46 1.91 0.71 -20.43
CA THR A 46 2.36 -0.68 -20.52
C THR A 46 2.48 -1.12 -21.99
N THR A 47 3.09 -2.28 -22.25
CA THR A 47 3.18 -2.87 -23.60
C THR A 47 1.81 -3.22 -24.18
N SER A 48 0.80 -3.41 -23.33
CA SER A 48 -0.61 -3.61 -23.73
C SER A 48 -1.36 -2.28 -23.98
N GLY A 49 -0.69 -1.14 -23.89
CA GLY A 49 -1.27 0.18 -24.14
C GLY A 49 -2.11 0.74 -22.98
N ARG A 50 -2.04 0.14 -21.79
CA ARG A 50 -2.73 0.67 -20.60
C ARG A 50 -1.91 1.79 -19.98
N VAL A 51 -2.58 2.87 -19.57
CA VAL A 51 -1.93 3.96 -18.83
C VAL A 51 -1.42 3.43 -17.49
N GLU A 52 -0.19 3.78 -17.13
CA GLU A 52 0.41 3.40 -15.85
C GLU A 52 1.30 4.53 -15.30
N LEU A 53 0.67 5.55 -14.70
CA LEU A 53 1.37 6.72 -14.15
C LEU A 53 2.28 6.38 -12.98
N CYS A 54 2.19 5.18 -12.38
CA CYS A 54 3.18 4.73 -11.39
C CYS A 54 4.61 4.76 -11.97
N LEU A 55 4.77 4.45 -13.25
CA LEU A 55 6.08 4.43 -13.94
C LEU A 55 6.69 5.82 -14.13
N PHE A 56 5.94 6.91 -13.87
CA PHE A 56 6.50 8.26 -13.87
C PHE A 56 7.53 8.43 -12.75
N CYS A 57 7.21 7.96 -11.55
CA CYS A 57 8.12 8.02 -10.39
C CYS A 57 8.89 6.71 -10.18
N HIS A 58 8.32 5.56 -10.57
CA HIS A 58 8.91 4.22 -10.38
C HIS A 58 9.47 3.61 -11.67
N GLY A 59 9.90 4.46 -12.62
CA GLY A 59 10.37 4.03 -13.94
C GLY A 59 11.69 3.26 -13.94
N ASP A 60 12.39 3.21 -12.81
CA ASP A 60 13.63 2.50 -12.52
C ASP A 60 13.40 1.10 -11.93
N VAL A 61 12.19 0.80 -11.43
CA VAL A 61 11.85 -0.54 -10.95
C VAL A 61 11.88 -1.53 -12.12
N ARG A 62 12.59 -2.63 -11.93
CA ARG A 62 12.73 -3.72 -12.89
C ARG A 62 12.35 -5.03 -12.21
N LEU A 63 11.47 -5.76 -12.86
CA LEU A 63 11.08 -7.13 -12.56
C LEU A 63 11.37 -7.99 -13.81
N GLU A 64 11.25 -9.30 -13.68
CA GLU A 64 11.63 -10.22 -14.75
C GLU A 64 10.43 -10.90 -15.42
N GLY A 65 10.57 -11.14 -16.72
CA GLY A 65 9.61 -11.91 -17.52
C GLY A 65 8.20 -11.33 -17.53
N ALA A 66 7.21 -12.17 -17.27
CA ALA A 66 5.79 -11.81 -17.30
C ALA A 66 5.39 -10.77 -16.23
N HIS A 67 6.21 -10.59 -15.20
CA HIS A 67 5.97 -9.63 -14.12
C HIS A 67 6.63 -8.28 -14.37
N GLU A 68 7.27 -8.06 -15.52
CA GLU A 68 7.94 -6.78 -15.77
C GLU A 68 6.94 -5.61 -15.74
N ALA A 69 7.29 -4.53 -15.04
CA ALA A 69 6.36 -3.44 -14.74
C ALA A 69 5.84 -2.74 -16.01
N ARG A 70 6.65 -2.73 -17.07
CA ARG A 70 6.23 -2.24 -18.40
C ARG A 70 5.27 -3.19 -19.11
N VAL A 71 5.20 -4.46 -18.74
CA VAL A 71 4.31 -5.45 -19.36
C VAL A 71 2.95 -5.45 -18.68
N VAL A 72 2.93 -5.70 -17.37
CA VAL A 72 1.70 -5.91 -16.60
C VAL A 72 1.16 -4.63 -15.93
N GLY A 73 2.03 -3.65 -15.66
CA GLY A 73 1.70 -2.46 -14.88
C GLY A 73 1.82 -2.68 -13.38
N CYS A 74 2.17 -1.62 -12.64
CA CYS A 74 2.31 -1.66 -11.18
C CYS A 74 0.96 -1.91 -10.50
N SER A 75 -0.09 -1.22 -10.97
CA SER A 75 -1.42 -1.23 -10.39
C SER A 75 -2.13 -2.59 -10.46
N SER A 76 -1.81 -3.42 -11.45
CA SER A 76 -2.33 -4.79 -11.57
C SER A 76 -1.97 -5.68 -10.39
N CYS A 77 -0.84 -5.40 -9.72
CA CYS A 77 -0.38 -6.15 -8.54
C CYS A 77 -0.54 -5.33 -7.27
N HIS A 78 -0.01 -4.10 -7.27
CA HIS A 78 0.04 -3.25 -6.09
C HIS A 78 -1.25 -2.46 -5.86
N LEU A 79 -2.26 -2.57 -6.73
CA LEU A 79 -3.49 -1.78 -6.71
C LEU A 79 -3.18 -0.27 -6.81
N GLY A 80 -4.08 0.58 -6.30
CA GLY A 80 -3.96 2.03 -6.45
C GLY A 80 -4.59 2.56 -7.74
N ASP A 81 -4.37 3.85 -8.00
CA ASP A 81 -4.90 4.54 -9.17
C ASP A 81 -3.78 4.79 -10.21
N PRO A 82 -3.72 4.00 -11.30
CA PRO A 82 -2.71 4.18 -12.34
C PRO A 82 -2.92 5.44 -13.21
N LEU A 83 -4.04 6.16 -13.03
CA LEU A 83 -4.37 7.39 -13.74
C LEU A 83 -4.09 8.64 -12.91
N ALA A 84 -3.68 8.48 -11.65
CA ALA A 84 -3.26 9.57 -10.79
C ALA A 84 -1.73 9.68 -10.72
N PHE A 85 -1.22 10.91 -10.77
CA PHE A 85 0.21 11.21 -10.58
C PHE A 85 0.52 11.83 -9.22
N ARG A 86 -0.50 12.28 -8.47
CA ARG A 86 -0.31 12.77 -7.10
C ARG A 86 -0.17 11.58 -6.17
N LYS A 87 0.89 11.57 -5.38
CA LYS A 87 1.26 10.47 -4.46
C LYS A 87 0.06 9.97 -3.64
N GLU A 88 -0.68 10.88 -3.02
CA GLU A 88 -1.79 10.54 -2.13
C GLU A 88 -2.93 9.85 -2.87
N THR A 89 -3.26 10.33 -4.08
CA THR A 89 -4.33 9.77 -4.91
C THR A 89 -3.89 8.46 -5.57
N ALA A 90 -2.69 8.44 -6.15
CA ALA A 90 -2.12 7.25 -6.81
C ALA A 90 -1.96 6.08 -5.84
N HIS A 91 -1.49 6.35 -4.62
CA HIS A 91 -1.29 5.33 -3.60
C HIS A 91 -2.53 4.99 -2.77
N ALA A 92 -3.68 5.61 -3.03
CA ALA A 92 -4.90 5.30 -2.33
C ALA A 92 -5.28 3.82 -2.59
N GLY A 93 -5.24 3.00 -1.53
CA GLY A 93 -5.53 1.56 -1.64
C GLY A 93 -4.38 0.70 -2.13
N VAL A 94 -3.16 1.24 -2.28
CA VAL A 94 -2.00 0.44 -2.66
C VAL A 94 -1.66 -0.60 -1.58
N VAL A 95 -1.42 -1.84 -2.01
CA VAL A 95 -0.94 -2.93 -1.17
C VAL A 95 0.57 -3.08 -1.30
N LYS A 96 1.27 -3.07 -0.16
CA LYS A 96 2.73 -3.22 -0.10
C LYS A 96 3.19 -4.62 -0.54
N ASN A 97 2.40 -5.64 -0.21
CA ASN A 97 2.66 -7.02 -0.56
C ASN A 97 1.50 -7.55 -1.41
N PRO A 98 1.64 -7.62 -2.73
CA PRO A 98 0.59 -8.14 -3.60
C PRO A 98 0.39 -9.65 -3.43
N GLY A 99 1.39 -10.39 -2.95
CA GLY A 99 1.27 -11.83 -2.72
C GLY A 99 0.59 -12.22 -1.42
N ASP A 100 0.21 -11.27 -0.57
CA ASP A 100 -0.38 -11.54 0.75
C ASP A 100 -1.72 -12.27 0.60
N LEU A 101 -1.91 -13.38 1.31
CA LEU A 101 -3.08 -14.25 1.19
C LEU A 101 -4.41 -13.57 1.54
N ARG A 102 -4.38 -12.38 2.15
CA ARG A 102 -5.57 -11.56 2.44
C ARG A 102 -6.07 -10.73 1.25
N VAL A 103 -5.19 -10.47 0.27
CA VAL A 103 -5.51 -9.64 -0.91
C VAL A 103 -5.21 -10.36 -2.22
N VAL A 104 -4.66 -11.57 -2.15
CA VAL A 104 -4.14 -12.32 -3.31
C VAL A 104 -5.19 -12.55 -4.38
N GLU A 105 -6.47 -12.67 -4.01
CA GLU A 105 -7.59 -12.80 -4.95
C GLU A 105 -7.74 -11.58 -5.87
N GLN A 106 -7.34 -10.38 -5.41
CA GLN A 106 -7.41 -9.13 -6.16
C GLN A 106 -6.13 -8.84 -6.96
N THR A 107 -5.09 -9.64 -6.78
CA THR A 107 -3.76 -9.42 -7.35
C THR A 107 -3.33 -10.63 -8.18
N CYS A 108 -2.56 -11.55 -7.62
CA CYS A 108 -2.06 -12.75 -8.29
C CYS A 108 -3.21 -13.68 -8.74
N GLY A 109 -4.34 -13.66 -8.04
CA GLY A 109 -5.51 -14.51 -8.28
C GLY A 109 -6.46 -14.02 -9.35
N THR A 110 -6.17 -12.88 -9.99
CA THR A 110 -7.03 -12.33 -11.03
C THR A 110 -7.02 -13.20 -12.31
N PRO A 111 -8.09 -13.16 -13.13
CA PRO A 111 -8.13 -13.89 -14.39
C PRO A 111 -6.96 -13.52 -15.30
N GLY A 112 -6.28 -14.54 -15.85
CA GLY A 112 -5.08 -14.36 -16.68
C GLY A 112 -3.75 -14.33 -15.91
N CYS A 113 -3.79 -14.40 -14.58
CA CYS A 113 -2.62 -14.58 -13.73
C CYS A 113 -2.59 -16.01 -13.13
N HIS A 114 -2.82 -16.16 -11.82
CA HIS A 114 -2.69 -17.42 -11.06
C HIS A 114 -3.98 -17.79 -10.30
N SER A 115 -5.15 -17.52 -10.89
CA SER A 115 -6.45 -17.79 -10.26
C SER A 115 -6.65 -19.25 -9.82
N ALA A 116 -6.12 -20.20 -10.58
CA ALA A 116 -6.24 -21.63 -10.30
C ALA A 116 -5.43 -22.11 -9.09
N ASP A 117 -4.45 -21.32 -8.63
CA ASP A 117 -3.52 -21.72 -7.57
C ASP A 117 -3.90 -21.18 -6.20
N ILE A 118 -4.72 -20.12 -6.13
CA ILE A 118 -5.12 -19.47 -4.87
C ILE A 118 -5.76 -20.47 -3.91
N HIS A 119 -6.74 -21.23 -4.39
CA HIS A 119 -7.43 -22.23 -3.56
C HIS A 119 -6.47 -23.29 -3.03
N LYS A 120 -5.50 -23.74 -3.85
CA LYS A 120 -4.52 -24.75 -3.45
C LYS A 120 -3.60 -24.21 -2.36
N VAL A 121 -3.09 -22.98 -2.52
CA VAL A 121 -2.18 -22.36 -1.56
C VAL A 121 -2.89 -22.11 -0.23
N LYS A 122 -4.09 -21.51 -0.22
CA LYS A 122 -4.83 -21.21 1.01
C LYS A 122 -5.21 -22.46 1.79
N ASN A 123 -5.43 -23.59 1.11
CA ASN A 123 -5.74 -24.87 1.76
C ASN A 123 -4.51 -25.75 2.07
N SER A 124 -3.30 -25.30 1.73
CA SER A 124 -2.08 -26.05 1.99
C SER A 124 -1.76 -26.16 3.49
N LEU A 125 -0.91 -27.12 3.84
CA LEU A 125 -0.39 -27.27 5.21
C LEU A 125 0.36 -26.01 5.67
N MET A 126 1.11 -25.36 4.77
CA MET A 126 1.93 -24.18 5.08
C MET A 126 1.09 -22.92 5.34
N ALA A 127 -0.07 -22.80 4.70
CA ALA A 127 -0.99 -21.69 4.93
C ALA A 127 -1.86 -21.93 6.16
N THR A 128 -2.33 -23.16 6.37
CA THR A 128 -3.33 -23.44 7.40
C THR A 128 -2.70 -23.76 8.75
N ASN A 129 -1.49 -24.34 8.79
CA ASN A 129 -0.81 -24.80 9.99
C ASN A 129 -1.67 -25.66 10.93
N ARG A 130 -2.67 -26.38 10.39
CA ARG A 130 -3.67 -27.11 11.20
C ARG A 130 -3.02 -28.06 12.20
N GLY A 131 -2.06 -28.86 11.74
CA GLY A 131 -1.34 -29.82 12.58
C GLY A 131 -0.50 -29.18 13.69
N ILE A 132 0.17 -28.04 13.39
CA ILE A 132 0.93 -27.29 14.40
C ILE A 132 -0.03 -26.76 15.47
N LEU A 133 -1.11 -26.09 15.06
CA LEU A 133 -2.09 -25.53 15.98
C LEU A 133 -2.75 -26.63 16.82
N ALA A 134 -3.21 -27.71 16.20
CA ALA A 134 -3.82 -28.85 16.88
C ALA A 134 -2.89 -29.44 17.94
N THR A 135 -1.62 -29.64 17.59
CA THR A 135 -0.60 -30.18 18.51
C THR A 135 -0.38 -29.24 19.69
N LEU A 136 -0.16 -27.95 19.44
CA LEU A 136 0.06 -26.96 20.50
C LEU A 136 -1.15 -26.88 21.43
N LEU A 137 -2.37 -26.76 20.89
CA LEU A 137 -3.59 -26.64 21.68
C LEU A 137 -3.82 -27.87 22.57
N TYR A 138 -3.61 -29.07 22.02
CA TYR A 138 -3.75 -30.31 22.79
C TYR A 138 -2.74 -30.40 23.95
N TYR A 139 -1.44 -30.20 23.69
CA TYR A 139 -0.42 -30.36 24.72
C TYR A 139 -0.44 -29.26 25.79
N TRP A 140 -1.01 -28.10 25.49
CA TRP A 140 -1.27 -27.05 26.49
C TRP A 140 -2.61 -27.24 27.23
N GLY A 141 -3.39 -28.28 26.93
CA GLY A 141 -4.68 -28.55 27.56
C GLY A 141 -5.81 -27.61 27.11
N GLU A 142 -5.64 -26.93 25.98
CA GLU A 142 -6.62 -26.01 25.39
C GLU A 142 -7.55 -26.68 24.37
N ALA A 143 -7.28 -27.94 24.01
CA ALA A 143 -8.14 -28.78 23.18
C ALA A 143 -8.16 -30.21 23.73
N PRO A 144 -9.31 -30.91 23.66
CA PRO A 144 -9.44 -32.29 24.17
C PRO A 144 -8.68 -33.32 23.33
N ASP A 145 -8.48 -33.04 22.04
CA ASP A 145 -7.73 -33.86 21.08
C ASP A 145 -7.11 -32.98 19.97
N GLN A 146 -6.45 -33.61 18.99
CA GLN A 146 -5.78 -32.95 17.86
C GLN A 146 -6.62 -32.94 16.56
N ASN A 147 -7.91 -33.31 16.62
CA ASN A 147 -8.78 -33.43 15.45
C ASN A 147 -9.69 -32.20 15.26
N GLY A 148 -9.55 -31.18 16.09
CA GLY A 148 -10.29 -29.92 15.95
C GLY A 148 -9.97 -29.20 14.64
N ASP A 149 -10.96 -28.47 14.14
CA ASP A 149 -10.77 -27.59 12.98
C ASP A 149 -10.05 -26.31 13.44
N PHE A 150 -8.72 -26.35 13.41
CA PHE A 150 -7.85 -25.24 13.74
C PHE A 150 -7.10 -24.79 12.50
N SER A 151 -7.06 -23.48 12.23
CA SER A 151 -6.29 -22.91 11.13
C SER A 151 -5.82 -21.50 11.45
N VAL A 152 -4.76 -21.05 10.76
CA VAL A 152 -4.32 -19.65 10.86
C VAL A 152 -5.42 -18.69 10.43
N GLU A 153 -6.19 -19.03 9.40
CA GLU A 153 -7.28 -18.18 8.90
C GLU A 153 -8.38 -18.01 9.96
N GLN A 154 -8.79 -19.08 10.65
CA GLN A 154 -9.69 -18.98 11.81
C GLN A 154 -9.08 -18.15 12.94
N LEU A 155 -7.81 -18.36 13.27
CA LEU A 155 -7.12 -17.61 14.32
C LEU A 155 -7.06 -16.10 14.03
N LEU A 156 -6.91 -15.72 12.76
CA LEU A 156 -6.96 -14.34 12.30
C LEU A 156 -8.39 -13.78 12.35
N ALA A 157 -9.38 -14.58 11.96
CA ALA A 157 -10.79 -14.16 11.95
C ALA A 157 -11.37 -13.97 13.35
N THR A 158 -11.05 -14.86 14.30
CA THR A 158 -11.57 -14.80 15.67
C THR A 158 -10.75 -13.91 16.59
N GLY A 159 -9.44 -13.78 16.32
CA GLY A 159 -8.53 -13.05 17.19
C GLY A 159 -8.27 -13.73 18.54
N GLU A 160 -8.67 -14.99 18.73
CA GLU A 160 -8.55 -15.71 20.00
C GLU A 160 -7.11 -15.75 20.53
N THR A 161 -6.92 -15.47 21.82
CA THR A 161 -5.61 -15.49 22.47
C THR A 161 -5.56 -16.52 23.58
N SER A 162 -4.41 -17.16 23.73
CA SER A 162 -4.11 -18.15 24.77
C SER A 162 -2.61 -18.40 24.82
N LEU A 163 -2.12 -19.18 25.79
CA LEU A 163 -0.69 -19.47 25.87
C LEU A 163 -0.19 -20.21 24.63
N ALA A 164 -0.92 -21.23 24.16
CA ALA A 164 -0.56 -21.97 22.96
C ALA A 164 -0.65 -21.11 21.69
N ARG A 165 -1.73 -20.33 21.54
CA ARG A 165 -1.93 -19.48 20.36
C ARG A 165 -0.93 -18.33 20.30
N ASP A 166 -0.58 -17.73 21.43
CA ASP A 166 0.41 -16.66 21.47
C ASP A 166 1.83 -17.18 21.29
N TYR A 167 2.13 -18.38 21.79
CA TYR A 167 3.36 -19.09 21.47
C TYR A 167 3.47 -19.35 19.96
N PHE A 168 2.40 -19.87 19.35
CA PHE A 168 2.32 -20.05 17.90
C PHE A 168 2.57 -18.75 17.14
N ARG A 169 1.87 -17.66 17.50
CA ARG A 169 2.01 -16.35 16.82
C ARG A 169 3.46 -15.86 16.83
N LYS A 170 4.09 -15.88 18.00
CA LYS A 170 5.44 -15.35 18.21
C LYS A 170 6.51 -16.18 17.51
N LEU A 171 6.38 -17.52 17.54
CA LEU A 171 7.41 -18.41 17.02
C LEU A 171 7.19 -18.81 15.56
N CYS A 172 5.99 -19.26 15.22
CA CYS A 172 5.65 -19.80 13.90
C CYS A 172 4.98 -18.74 13.03
N GLY A 173 3.93 -18.08 13.55
CA GLY A 173 3.14 -17.09 12.84
C GLY A 173 3.96 -15.94 12.26
N THR A 174 5.04 -15.55 12.93
CA THR A 174 5.99 -14.51 12.49
C THR A 174 6.71 -14.83 11.17
N CYS A 175 6.75 -16.10 10.74
CA CYS A 175 7.48 -16.54 9.54
C CYS A 175 6.62 -17.23 8.46
N HIS A 176 5.36 -17.54 8.74
CA HIS A 176 4.47 -18.32 7.88
C HIS A 176 3.68 -17.47 6.87
N LEU A 177 2.95 -18.12 5.94
CA LEU A 177 2.39 -17.48 4.74
C LEU A 177 1.38 -16.34 5.00
N TRP A 178 0.80 -16.24 6.18
CA TRP A 178 -0.11 -15.13 6.54
C TRP A 178 0.61 -13.91 7.14
N LYS A 179 1.94 -13.91 7.17
CA LYS A 179 2.73 -12.83 7.74
C LYS A 179 2.55 -11.53 6.96
N GLN A 180 2.14 -10.46 7.65
CA GLN A 180 2.04 -9.14 7.04
C GLN A 180 3.43 -8.56 6.77
N LYS A 181 3.61 -7.90 5.62
CA LYS A 181 4.81 -7.11 5.36
C LYS A 181 4.69 -5.75 6.07
N GLY A 182 5.69 -5.38 6.87
CA GLY A 182 5.80 -4.08 7.54
C GLY A 182 5.02 -3.89 8.85
N ASP A 183 4.49 -4.96 9.45
CA ASP A 183 3.89 -4.98 10.80
C ASP A 183 4.92 -5.02 11.95
N LEU A 184 6.17 -5.43 11.69
CA LEU A 184 7.27 -5.57 12.65
C LEU A 184 8.55 -4.91 12.10
N PRO A 185 9.50 -4.52 12.97
CA PRO A 185 10.78 -3.99 12.53
C PRO A 185 11.73 -5.09 12.01
N GLY A 186 12.71 -4.66 11.20
CA GLY A 186 13.79 -5.51 10.69
C GLY A 186 13.33 -6.65 9.78
N PHE A 187 14.08 -7.75 9.79
CA PHE A 187 13.88 -8.90 8.90
C PHE A 187 12.42 -9.40 8.85
N PHE A 188 11.74 -9.47 10.00
CA PHE A 188 10.38 -9.98 10.06
C PHE A 188 9.36 -9.04 9.40
N GLY A 189 9.62 -7.73 9.36
CA GLY A 189 8.80 -6.78 8.60
C GLY A 189 9.06 -6.83 7.10
N GLU A 190 10.31 -7.04 6.72
CA GLU A 190 10.74 -7.03 5.31
C GLU A 190 10.32 -8.28 4.56
N LYS A 191 10.37 -9.45 5.20
CA LYS A 191 10.05 -10.74 4.54
C LYS A 191 8.63 -10.78 3.99
N GLY A 192 7.62 -10.43 4.81
CA GLY A 192 6.21 -10.64 4.46
C GLY A 192 5.86 -12.12 4.24
N GLY A 193 4.66 -12.37 3.72
CA GLY A 193 4.07 -13.70 3.53
C GLY A 193 3.47 -13.90 2.13
N GLY A 194 2.79 -15.02 1.96
CA GLY A 194 2.03 -15.37 0.77
C GLY A 194 2.89 -15.76 -0.42
N CYS A 195 2.44 -15.47 -1.64
CA CYS A 195 3.07 -15.93 -2.88
C CYS A 195 4.52 -15.46 -3.00
N VAL A 196 4.79 -14.19 -2.68
CA VAL A 196 6.13 -13.60 -2.78
C VAL A 196 7.08 -14.15 -1.72
N ALA A 197 6.61 -14.80 -0.65
CA ALA A 197 7.51 -15.41 0.32
C ALA A 197 8.40 -16.51 -0.28
N CYS A 198 7.99 -17.08 -1.42
CA CYS A 198 8.78 -18.04 -2.19
C CYS A 198 9.08 -17.56 -3.61
N HIS A 199 8.20 -16.75 -4.21
CA HIS A 199 8.30 -16.27 -5.58
C HIS A 199 8.85 -14.84 -5.71
N GLU A 200 9.42 -14.27 -4.64
CA GLU A 200 10.19 -13.02 -4.74
C GLU A 200 11.50 -13.33 -5.49
N VAL A 201 11.53 -13.02 -6.78
CA VAL A 201 12.77 -12.97 -7.55
C VAL A 201 13.43 -11.65 -7.20
N LYS A 202 14.40 -11.68 -6.27
CA LYS A 202 15.31 -10.55 -6.13
C LYS A 202 16.24 -10.58 -7.34
N PRO A 203 16.28 -9.52 -8.16
CA PRO A 203 17.31 -9.43 -9.18
C PRO A 203 18.70 -9.51 -8.49
N PRO A 204 19.70 -10.10 -9.17
CA PRO A 204 21.05 -10.28 -8.62
C PRO A 204 21.73 -8.98 -8.23
#